data_AF-A0A7S0J233-F1
#
_entry.id   AF-A0A7S0J233-F1
#
_cell.length_a   1.000
_cell.length_b   1.000
_cell.length_c   1.000
_cell.angle_alpha   90.00
_cell.angle_beta   90.00
_cell.angle_gamma   90.00
#
_symmetry.space_group_name_H-M   'P 1'
#
loop_
_entity.id
_entity.type
_entity.pdbx_description
1 polymer ?
#
loop_
_entity_poly.entity_id
_entity_poly.type
_entity_poly.pdbx_seq_one_letter_code
_entity_poly.pdbx_strand_id
1 'polypeptide(L)'
;VEVSRALGDGGAVAQYGGSLLATDSHFLDNKAMAGGALAFLYDADSQLVLTVANCTFRGNRANRGGAADVRAGKLSLVNCLFKNNTAHSTGGAVSASAEGSFTLDACSFVGN
;
A
#
# COMPACT_ATOMS: atom_id res chain seq x y z
N VAL A 1 -8.52 3.06 -13.31
CA VAL A 1 -8.27 4.51 -13.10
C VAL A 1 -6.80 4.68 -12.78
N GLU A 2 -6.05 5.50 -13.51
CA GLU A 2 -4.69 5.89 -13.11
C GLU A 2 -4.81 6.96 -12.03
N VAL A 3 -4.38 6.66 -10.79
CA VAL A 3 -4.32 7.64 -9.71
C VAL A 3 -2.85 7.93 -9.47
N SER A 4 -2.38 9.15 -9.83
CA SER A 4 -1.01 9.57 -9.56
C SER A 4 -0.96 10.94 -8.89
N ARG A 5 -0.13 11.00 -7.84
CA ARG A 5 0.28 12.16 -7.02
C ARG A 5 -0.72 12.68 -5.98
N ALA A 6 -0.52 12.23 -4.74
CA ALA A 6 -0.75 13.04 -3.54
C ALA A 6 0.59 13.50 -2.97
N LEU A 7 0.74 14.80 -2.72
CA LEU A 7 1.86 15.41 -1.98
C LEU A 7 1.65 15.21 -0.46
N GLY A 8 1.45 13.96 -0.04
CA GLY A 8 1.20 13.55 1.34
C GLY A 8 1.81 12.18 1.64
N ASP A 9 1.57 11.67 2.85
CA ASP A 9 2.23 10.47 3.36
C ASP A 9 2.14 9.25 2.42
N GLY A 10 1.08 9.10 1.62
CA GLY A 10 0.94 8.12 0.53
C GLY A 10 0.92 8.76 -0.84
N GLY A 11 1.58 8.14 -1.83
CA GLY A 11 1.85 8.80 -3.11
C GLY A 11 0.69 8.79 -4.11
N ALA A 12 -0.27 7.89 -3.94
CA ALA A 12 -1.52 7.84 -4.72
C ALA A 12 -2.75 7.90 -3.81
N VAL A 13 -2.74 7.19 -2.68
CA VAL A 13 -3.83 7.18 -1.71
C VAL A 13 -3.27 7.28 -0.31
N ALA A 14 -3.79 8.23 0.48
CA ALA A 14 -3.56 8.32 1.91
C ALA A 14 -4.91 8.24 2.61
N GLN A 15 -5.09 7.19 3.42
CA GLN A 15 -6.37 6.94 4.09
C GLN A 15 -6.21 7.06 5.60
N TYR A 16 -7.09 7.86 6.20
CA TYR A 16 -7.09 8.17 7.63
C TYR A 16 -8.30 7.56 8.36
N GLY A 17 -9.23 6.90 7.64
CA GLY A 17 -10.42 6.23 8.19
C GLY A 17 -11.31 5.61 7.10
N GLY A 18 -12.34 4.85 7.51
CA GLY A 18 -13.34 4.25 6.62
C GLY A 18 -12.85 3.02 5.85
N SER A 19 -13.60 2.59 4.82
CA SER A 19 -13.20 1.50 3.95
C SER A 19 -12.81 1.99 2.57
N LEU A 20 -11.86 1.30 1.94
CA LEU A 20 -11.47 1.55 0.56
C LEU A 20 -11.46 0.22 -0.19
N LEU A 21 -11.95 0.28 -1.43
CA LEU A 21 -11.91 -0.81 -2.37
C LEU A 21 -11.14 -0.33 -3.60
N ALA A 22 -10.00 -0.97 -3.88
CA ALA A 22 -9.22 -0.73 -5.08
C ALA A 22 -9.22 -2.01 -5.91
N THR A 23 -9.89 -1.99 -7.06
CA THR A 23 -9.92 -3.12 -8.00
C THR A 23 -9.42 -2.70 -9.37
N ASP A 24 -8.80 -3.64 -10.09
CA ASP A 24 -8.41 -3.50 -11.50
C ASP A 24 -7.65 -2.17 -11.77
N SER A 25 -6.72 -1.86 -10.86
CA SER A 25 -6.02 -0.57 -10.82
C SER A 25 -4.51 -0.73 -10.91
N HIS A 26 -3.85 0.30 -11.45
CA HIS A 26 -2.40 0.34 -11.60
C HIS A 26 -1.83 1.51 -10.81
N PHE A 27 -0.97 1.21 -9.86
CA PHE A 27 -0.22 2.16 -9.04
C PHE A 27 1.24 2.13 -9.49
N LEU A 28 1.60 3.09 -10.34
CA LEU A 28 2.88 3.10 -11.04
C LEU A 28 3.72 4.30 -10.59
N ASP A 29 4.99 4.03 -10.27
CA ASP A 29 6.04 5.03 -10.08
C ASP A 29 5.68 6.15 -9.06
N ASN A 30 4.85 5.81 -8.07
CA ASN A 30 4.46 6.75 -7.01
C ASN A 30 5.56 6.83 -5.95
N LYS A 31 5.71 8.03 -5.36
CA LYS A 31 6.72 8.29 -4.33
C LYS A 31 6.11 9.02 -3.14
N ALA A 32 6.38 8.51 -1.94
CA ALA A 32 5.87 9.11 -0.71
C ALA A 32 6.82 8.87 0.47
N MET A 33 6.47 9.39 1.65
CA MET A 33 7.21 9.08 2.88
C MET A 33 6.82 7.69 3.43
N ALA A 34 5.54 7.33 3.35
CA ALA A 34 4.99 6.12 3.94
C ALA A 34 4.11 5.41 2.91
N GLY A 35 4.58 4.33 2.28
CA GLY A 35 3.82 3.68 1.23
C GLY A 35 3.91 4.46 -0.08
N GLY A 36 4.75 4.01 -1.00
CA GLY A 36 5.01 4.76 -2.23
C GLY A 36 3.72 5.03 -3.01
N ALA A 37 2.77 4.10 -3.00
CA ALA A 37 1.42 4.28 -3.52
C ALA A 37 0.38 4.49 -2.42
N LEU A 38 0.40 3.66 -1.37
CA LEU A 38 -0.69 3.57 -0.39
C LEU A 38 -0.19 3.78 1.06
N ALA A 39 -0.72 4.77 1.77
CA ALA A 39 -0.41 5.02 3.18
C ALA A 39 -1.62 4.85 4.09
N PHE A 40 -1.43 4.12 5.20
CA PHE A 40 -2.43 3.92 6.25
C PHE A 40 -1.80 4.18 7.62
N LEU A 41 -2.18 5.26 8.27
CA LEU A 41 -1.33 5.90 9.29
C LEU A 41 -1.96 6.03 10.68
N TYR A 42 -3.28 5.84 10.84
CA TYR A 42 -3.97 6.13 12.10
C TYR A 42 -4.17 4.90 12.99
N ASP A 43 -3.75 5.03 14.25
CA ASP A 43 -3.33 3.95 15.14
C ASP A 43 -4.08 3.94 16.49
N ALA A 44 -5.42 4.09 16.50
CA ALA A 44 -6.12 4.11 17.79
C ALA A 44 -7.49 3.43 17.85
N ASP A 45 -8.25 3.37 16.75
CA ASP A 45 -9.62 2.82 16.79
C ASP A 45 -10.17 2.45 15.39
N SER A 46 -9.28 2.31 14.40
CA SER A 46 -9.71 2.41 13.02
C SER A 46 -10.33 1.09 12.52
N GLN A 47 -11.64 1.12 12.25
CA GLN A 47 -12.38 0.17 11.39
C GLN A 47 -11.91 0.26 9.93
N LEU A 48 -10.60 0.48 9.73
CA LEU A 48 -10.00 0.72 8.43
C LEU A 48 -9.87 -0.63 7.75
N VAL A 49 -10.73 -0.86 6.77
CA VAL A 49 -10.71 -2.09 5.97
C VAL A 49 -10.39 -1.71 4.56
N LEU A 50 -9.30 -2.27 4.06
CA LEU A 50 -8.89 -2.13 2.68
C LEU A 50 -8.89 -3.48 2.01
N THR A 51 -9.64 -3.56 0.93
CA THR A 51 -9.57 -4.66 -0.02
C THR A 51 -8.96 -4.15 -1.31
N VAL A 52 -7.81 -4.69 -1.68
CA VAL A 52 -7.20 -4.46 -2.99
C VAL A 52 -7.26 -5.77 -3.76
N ALA A 53 -7.84 -5.74 -4.96
CA ALA A 53 -7.92 -6.92 -5.81
C ALA A 53 -7.46 -6.63 -7.24
N ASN A 54 -6.79 -7.58 -7.88
CA ASN A 54 -6.40 -7.48 -9.30
C ASN A 54 -5.58 -6.22 -9.63
N CYS A 55 -4.78 -5.73 -8.68
CA CYS A 55 -4.03 -4.49 -8.85
C CYS A 55 -2.55 -4.75 -9.13
N THR A 56 -1.91 -3.80 -9.81
CA THR A 56 -0.46 -3.80 -10.01
C THR A 56 0.18 -2.61 -9.31
N PHE A 57 1.17 -2.88 -8.47
CA PHE A 57 2.05 -1.91 -7.84
C PHE A 57 3.44 -2.05 -8.45
N ARG A 58 3.87 -1.07 -9.25
CA ARG A 58 5.16 -1.14 -9.93
C ARG A 58 5.98 0.13 -9.75
N GLY A 59 7.26 -0.02 -9.41
CA GLY A 59 8.20 1.11 -9.38
C GLY A 59 7.93 2.13 -8.27
N ASN A 60 7.06 1.81 -7.30
CA ASN A 60 6.74 2.74 -6.22
C ASN A 60 7.88 2.81 -5.21
N ARG A 61 8.08 3.98 -4.60
CA ARG A 61 9.18 4.23 -3.66
C ARG A 61 8.74 4.97 -2.40
N ALA A 62 9.15 4.48 -1.24
CA ALA A 62 8.93 5.18 0.03
C ALA A 62 10.05 4.97 1.05
N ASN A 63 9.92 5.59 2.23
CA ASN A 63 10.80 5.26 3.35
C ASN A 63 10.41 3.92 3.97
N ARG A 64 9.11 3.66 4.15
CA ARG A 64 8.54 2.39 4.61
C ARG A 64 7.54 1.89 3.58
N GLY A 65 7.60 0.61 3.22
CA GLY A 65 6.66 0.01 2.28
C GLY A 65 6.77 0.62 0.88
N GLY A 66 7.63 0.08 0.01
CA GLY A 66 7.88 0.70 -1.30
C GLY A 66 6.60 0.97 -2.09
N ALA A 67 5.60 0.11 -1.98
CA ALA A 67 4.24 0.30 -2.47
C ALA A 67 3.25 0.71 -1.38
N ALA A 68 3.24 0.04 -0.22
CA ALA A 68 2.24 0.27 0.82
C ALA A 68 2.81 0.24 2.25
N ASP A 69 2.44 1.23 3.08
CA ASP A 69 2.73 1.27 4.52
C ASP A 69 1.42 1.16 5.32
N VAL A 70 1.26 0.06 6.04
CA VAL A 70 0.07 -0.26 6.87
C VAL A 70 0.44 -0.18 8.34
N ARG A 71 0.03 0.89 9.02
CA ARG A 71 0.30 1.03 10.47
C ARG A 71 -0.84 0.59 11.37
N ALA A 72 -2.05 0.44 10.82
CA ALA A 72 -3.22 -0.05 11.55
C ALA A 72 -4.31 -0.49 10.56
N GLY A 73 -5.33 -1.18 11.06
CA GLY A 73 -6.48 -1.64 10.29
C GLY A 73 -6.28 -3.01 9.64
N LYS A 74 -7.13 -3.37 8.68
CA LYS A 74 -7.10 -4.64 7.95
C LYS A 74 -6.83 -4.38 6.48
N LEU A 75 -5.71 -4.89 5.97
CA LEU A 75 -5.39 -4.91 4.54
C LEU A 75 -5.52 -6.34 4.00
N SER A 76 -6.43 -6.51 3.04
CA SER A 76 -6.56 -7.71 2.23
C SER A 76 -6.10 -7.42 0.81
N LEU A 77 -5.09 -8.16 0.35
CA LEU A 77 -4.60 -8.12 -1.03
C LEU A 77 -4.93 -9.45 -1.71
N VAL A 78 -5.64 -9.37 -2.84
CA VAL A 78 -6.07 -10.54 -3.61
C VAL A 78 -5.58 -10.39 -5.05
N ASN A 79 -4.89 -11.39 -5.58
CA ASN A 79 -4.46 -11.42 -6.99
C ASN A 79 -3.70 -10.14 -7.42
N CYS A 80 -2.83 -9.64 -6.55
CA CYS A 80 -2.07 -8.41 -6.80
C CYS A 80 -0.62 -8.69 -7.17
N LEU A 81 -0.06 -7.83 -8.03
CA LEU A 81 1.35 -7.87 -8.42
C LEU A 81 2.12 -6.70 -7.80
N PHE A 82 3.18 -6.99 -7.05
CA PHE A 82 4.15 -6.01 -6.56
C PHE A 82 5.47 -6.23 -7.29
N LYS A 83 5.88 -5.29 -8.14
CA LYS A 83 7.09 -5.40 -8.96
C LYS A 83 8.01 -4.19 -8.82
N ASN A 84 9.28 -4.42 -8.50
CA ASN A 84 10.32 -3.38 -8.47
C ASN A 84 9.94 -2.16 -7.60
N ASN A 85 9.20 -2.37 -6.51
CA ASN A 85 8.96 -1.33 -5.51
C ASN A 85 10.15 -1.29 -4.55
N THR A 86 10.46 -0.13 -3.98
CA THR A 86 11.63 0.02 -3.10
C THR A 86 11.31 0.83 -1.85
N ALA A 87 11.70 0.31 -0.69
CA ALA A 87 11.69 1.05 0.56
C ALA A 87 13.12 1.36 1.01
N HIS A 88 13.33 2.53 1.62
CA HIS A 88 14.63 2.87 2.19
C HIS A 88 14.89 2.20 3.54
N SER A 89 13.86 2.02 4.38
CA SER A 89 13.97 1.52 5.74
C SER A 89 13.42 0.10 5.90
N THR A 90 12.13 -0.13 5.64
CA THR A 90 11.47 -1.42 5.88
C THR A 90 10.45 -1.77 4.81
N GLY A 91 10.32 -3.06 4.51
CA GLY A 91 9.28 -3.59 3.61
C GLY A 91 9.47 -3.16 2.16
N GLY A 92 10.28 -3.91 1.40
CA GLY A 92 10.63 -3.59 -0.01
C GLY A 92 9.42 -3.21 -0.88
N ALA A 93 8.32 -3.97 -0.75
CA ALA A 93 7.02 -3.60 -1.32
C ALA A 93 6.01 -3.16 -0.25
N VAL A 94 5.79 -3.96 0.78
CA VAL A 94 4.77 -3.68 1.79
C VAL A 94 5.42 -3.71 3.17
N SER A 95 5.08 -2.71 3.99
CA SER A 95 5.41 -2.65 5.41
C SER A 95 4.10 -2.71 6.20
N ALA A 96 4.03 -3.57 7.20
CA ALA A 96 2.88 -3.69 8.10
C ALA A 96 3.34 -3.66 9.57
N SER A 97 2.65 -2.91 10.43
CA SER A 97 2.86 -2.91 11.87
C SER A 97 2.16 -4.09 12.56
N ALA A 98 2.50 -4.34 13.82
CA ALA A 98 1.84 -5.38 14.63
C ALA A 98 0.37 -5.09 14.95
N GLU A 99 -0.07 -3.83 14.82
CA GLU A 99 -1.43 -3.39 15.11
C GLU A 99 -2.35 -3.54 13.88
N GLY A 100 -1.76 -3.74 12.70
CA GLY A 100 -2.47 -4.04 11.47
C GLY A 100 -2.62 -5.55 11.22
N SER A 101 -3.75 -5.95 10.65
CA SER A 101 -3.94 -7.27 10.05
C SER A 101 -3.64 -7.20 8.56
N PHE A 102 -2.86 -8.17 8.06
CA PHE A 102 -2.45 -8.22 6.67
C PHE A 102 -2.66 -9.62 6.11
N THR A 103 -3.50 -9.73 5.08
CA THR A 103 -3.77 -11.00 4.38
C THR A 103 -3.37 -10.90 2.92
N LEU A 104 -2.65 -11.92 2.46
CA LEU A 104 -2.22 -12.07 1.08
C LEU A 104 -2.87 -13.32 0.48
N ASP A 105 -3.59 -13.14 -0.62
CA ASP A 105 -4.11 -14.24 -1.43
C ASP A 105 -3.72 -14.05 -2.89
N ALA A 106 -3.20 -15.11 -3.51
CA ALA A 106 -2.74 -15.13 -4.91
C ALA A 106 -1.83 -13.94 -5.32
N CYS A 107 -1.07 -13.36 -4.39
CA CYS A 107 -0.22 -12.20 -4.68
C CYS A 107 1.18 -12.61 -5.13
N SER A 108 1.78 -11.80 -6.01
CA SER A 108 3.15 -12.00 -6.50
C SER A 108 4.05 -10.82 -6.14
N PHE A 109 5.25 -11.12 -5.64
CA PHE A 109 6.28 -10.13 -5.30
C PHE A 109 7.54 -10.40 -6.11
N VAL A 110 7.93 -9.47 -6.98
CA VAL A 110 9.06 -9.63 -7.91
C VAL A 110 10.00 -8.43 -7.82
N GLY A 111 11.24 -8.68 -7.38
CA GLY A 111 12.31 -7.67 -7.40
C GLY A 111 12.08 -6.44 -6.51
N ASN A 112 11.41 -6.61 -5.37
CA ASN A 112 11.16 -5.54 -4.39
C ASN A 112 12.16 -5.57 -3.24
#